data_AF-A0AAD2U7Q8-F1
#
_entry.id   AF-A0AAD2U7Q8-F1
#
_cell.length_a   1.000
_cell.length_b   1.000
_cell.length_c   1.000
_cell.angle_alpha   90.00
_cell.angle_beta   90.00
_cell.angle_gamma   90.00
#
_symmetry.space_group_name_H-M   'P 1'
#
loop_
_entity.id
_entity.type
_entity.pdbx_description
1 polymer ?
#
loop_
_entity_poly.entity_id
_entity_poly.type
_entity_poly.pdbx_seq_one_letter_code
_entity_poly.pdbx_strand_id
1 'polypeptide(L)' 'MSKDAETLTIDGVGDEAIDFALKIQKLLPYPLFIMDMEYNFNIRLLDYNSLAEIRKMTLI' A
#
# COMPACT_ATOMS: atom_id res chain seq x y z
N MET A 1 -6.23 -6.72 26.72
CA MET A 1 -6.84 -5.57 26.04
C MET A 1 -6.11 -5.41 24.72
N SER A 2 -6.76 -5.75 23.60
CA SER A 2 -6.22 -5.43 22.28
C SER A 2 -6.17 -3.91 22.21
N LYS A 3 -4.97 -3.33 22.19
CA LYS A 3 -4.81 -1.95 21.71
C LYS A 3 -5.01 -2.07 20.22
N ASP A 4 -6.24 -1.93 19.76
CA ASP A 4 -6.54 -1.94 18.34
C ASP A 4 -5.64 -0.89 17.70
N ALA A 5 -4.69 -1.36 16.90
CA ALA A 5 -3.74 -0.49 16.24
C ALA A 5 -4.57 0.53 15.44
N GLU A 6 -4.43 1.81 15.76
CA GLU A 6 -5.07 2.89 15.00
C GLU A 6 -4.60 2.74 13.54
N THR A 7 -5.48 2.20 12.71
CA THR A 7 -5.22 1.94 11.31
C THR A 7 -5.75 3.14 10.55
N LEU A 8 -4.84 3.93 9.97
CA LEU A 8 -5.22 5.02 9.08
C LEU A 8 -5.42 4.46 7.68
N THR A 9 -6.67 4.34 7.25
CA THR A 9 -7.03 3.96 5.88
C THR A 9 -7.12 5.22 5.02
N ILE A 10 -6.45 5.21 3.86
CA ILE A 10 -6.57 6.25 2.84
C ILE A 10 -7.12 5.58 1.59
N ASP A 11 -8.33 5.95 1.21
CA ASP A 11 -8.95 5.45 -0.01
C ASP A 11 -8.36 6.16 -1.23
N GLY A 12 -8.03 5.39 -2.26
CA GLY A 12 -7.53 5.91 -3.51
C GLY A 12 -7.68 4.89 -4.63
N VAL A 13 -7.87 5.39 -5.86
CA VAL A 13 -8.07 4.56 -7.05
C VAL A 13 -7.03 4.91 -8.09
N GLY A 14 -6.48 3.88 -8.75
CA GLY A 14 -5.56 4.04 -9.87
C GLY A 14 -4.12 4.36 -9.46
N ASP A 15 -3.31 4.66 -10.47
CA ASP A 15 -1.86 4.81 -10.36
C ASP A 15 -1.42 5.93 -9.41
N GLU A 16 -2.17 7.02 -9.39
CA GLU A 16 -1.86 8.21 -8.59
C GLU A 16 -1.89 7.90 -7.10
N ALA A 17 -2.85 7.07 -6.67
CA ALA A 17 -2.96 6.61 -5.29
C ALA A 17 -1.79 5.70 -4.89
N ILE A 18 -1.38 4.80 -5.78
CA ILE A 18 -0.25 3.90 -5.54
C ILE A 18 1.07 4.67 -5.50
N ASP A 19 1.28 5.62 -6.42
CA ASP A 19 2.47 6.48 -6.42
C ASP A 19 2.54 7.37 -5.18
N PHE A 20 1.41 7.92 -4.75
CA PHE A 20 1.29 8.63 -3.47
C PHE A 20 1.67 7.72 -2.30
N ALA A 21 1.11 6.50 -2.22
CA ALA A 21 1.39 5.57 -1.14
C ALA A 21 2.88 5.16 -1.09
N LEU A 22 3.52 4.95 -2.25
CA LEU A 22 4.97 4.70 -2.36
C LEU A 22 5.81 5.89 -1.86
N LYS A 23 5.38 7.12 -2.14
CA LYS A 23 6.03 8.33 -1.62
C LYS A 23 5.90 8.43 -0.10
N ILE A 24 4.70 8.16 0.44
CA ILE A 24 4.48 8.17 1.89
C ILE A 24 5.27 7.07 2.60
N GLN A 25 5.36 5.87 2.03
CA GLN A 25 6.17 4.78 2.60
C GLN A 25 7.63 5.20 2.83
N LYS A 26 8.22 6.03 1.95
CA LYS A 26 9.59 6.53 2.10
C LYS A 26 9.77 7.49 3.28
N LEU A 27 8.68 8.08 3.78
CA LEU A 27 8.69 9.03 4.89
C LEU A 27 8.35 8.35 6.23
N LEU A 28 7.78 7.16 6.21
CA LEU A 28 7.31 6.46 7.40
C LEU A 28 8.28 5.33 7.80
N PRO A 29 8.58 5.17 9.09
CA PRO A 29 9.49 4.13 9.58
C PRO A 29 8.83 2.74 9.67
N TYR A 30 7.54 2.63 9.36
CA TYR A 30 6.76 1.40 9.42
C TYR A 30 6.21 1.01 8.04
N PRO A 31 5.97 -0.30 7.81
CA PRO A 31 5.38 -0.79 6.57
C PRO A 31 3.95 -0.27 6.39
N LEU A 32 3.70 0.26 5.20
CA LEU A 32 2.38 0.46 4.64
C LEU A 32 1.99 -0.74 3.78
N PHE A 33 0.69 -0.95 3.71
CA PHE A 33 0.10 -2.05 2.96
C PHE A 33 -0.99 -1.51 2.06
N ILE A 34 -1.00 -1.97 0.80
CA ILE A 34 -2.14 -1.79 -0.09
C ILE A 34 -2.99 -3.04 0.00
N MET A 35 -4.27 -2.85 0.26
CA MET A 35 -5.26 -3.90 0.22
C MET A 35 -6.35 -3.54 -0.76
N ASP A 36 -6.83 -4.55 -1.49
CA ASP A 36 -8.10 -4.44 -2.20
C ASP A 36 -9.26 -4.30 -1.21
N MET A 37 -10.36 -3.70 -1.65
CA MET A 37 -11.61 -3.63 -0.89
C MET A 37 -12.21 -5.02 -0.63
N GLU A 38 -11.90 -5.98 -1.49
CA GLU A 38 -12.26 -7.39 -1.32
C GLU A 38 -11.21 -8.19 -0.52
N TYR A 39 -10.15 -7.52 -0.02
CA TYR A 39 -9.04 -8.13 0.72
C TYR A 39 -8.29 -9.23 -0.05
N ASN A 40 -8.42 -9.25 -1.38
CA ASN A 40 -7.84 -10.27 -2.25
C ASN A 40 -6.30 -10.24 -2.30
N PHE A 41 -5.69 -9.10 -2.00
CA PHE A 41 -4.24 -8.96 -1.94
C PHE A 41 -3.82 -8.04 -0.80
N ASN A 42 -2.65 -8.32 -0.23
CA ASN A 42 -2.01 -7.52 0.80
C ASN A 42 -0.56 -7.24 0.37
N ILE A 43 -0.34 -6.09 -0.27
CA ILE A 43 0.95 -5.72 -0.85
C ILE A 43 1.69 -4.82 0.12
N ARG A 44 2.83 -5.28 0.64
CA ARG A 44 3.72 -4.47 1.48
C ARG A 44 4.52 -3.50 0.62
N LEU A 45 4.35 -2.20 0.83
CA LEU A 45 4.98 -1.17 -0.02
C LEU A 45 6.49 -1.05 0.13
N LEU A 46 7.06 -1.47 1.27
CA LEU A 46 8.52 -1.49 1.50
C LEU A 46 9.28 -2.37 0.50
N ASP A 47 8.60 -3.34 -0.11
CA ASP A 47 9.24 -4.29 -1.02
C ASP A 47 9.32 -3.76 -2.47
N TYR A 48 8.82 -2.53 -2.70
CA TYR A 48 8.71 -1.91 -4.03
C TYR A 48 9.24 -0.48 -4.02
N ASN A 49 9.95 -0.11 -5.09
CA ASN A 49 10.49 1.23 -5.29
C ASN A 49 9.69 2.06 -6.29
N SER A 50 8.89 1.40 -7.14
CA SER A 50 8.11 2.05 -8.20
C SER A 50 6.80 1.34 -8.51
N LEU A 51 5.85 2.11 -9.05
CA LEU A 51 4.58 1.59 -9.57
C LEU A 51 4.77 0.48 -10.62
N ALA A 52 5.81 0.60 -11.46
CA ALA A 52 6.11 -0.37 -12.50
C ALA A 52 6.47 -1.76 -11.94
N GLU A 53 7.05 -1.83 -10.74
CA GLU A 53 7.34 -3.10 -10.07
C GLU A 53 6.07 -3.74 -9.51
N ILE A 54 5.18 -2.94 -8.92
CA ILE A 54 3.89 -3.40 -8.41
C ILE A 54 3.05 -4.00 -9.54
N ARG A 55 2.96 -3.29 -10.68
CA ARG A 55 2.24 -3.75 -11.88
C ARG A 55 2.73 -5.07 -12.47
N LYS A 56 3.98 -5.47 -12.22
CA LYS A 56 4.48 -6.78 -12.68
C LYS A 56 3.99 -7.95 -11.81
N MET A 57 3.61 -7.70 -10.56
CA MET A 57 3.10 -8.72 -9.64
C MET A 57 1.58 -8.85 -9.72
N THR A 58 0.88 -7.72 -9.77
CA THR A 58 -0.55 -7.70 -10.03
C THR A 58 -0.76 -7.85 -11.53
N LEU A 59 -0.98 -9.06 -12.02
CA LEU A 59 -1.47 -9.34 -13.38
C LEU A 59 -2.89 -8.75 -13.56
N ILE A 60 -2.96 -7.41 -13.63
CA ILE A 60 -4.12 -6.61 -14.04
C ILE A 60 -3.70 -5.86 -15.30
#